data_AF-A0A963IBT9-F1
#
_entry.id   AF-A0A963IBT9-F1
#
_cell.length_a   1.000
_cell.length_b   1.000
_cell.length_c   1.000
_cell.angle_alpha   90.00
_cell.angle_beta   90.00
_cell.angle_gamma   90.00
#
_symmetry.space_group_name_H-M   'P 1'
#
loop_
_entity.id
_entity.type
_entity.pdbx_description
1 polymer ?
#
loop_
_entity_poly.entity_id
_entity_poly.type
_entity_poly.pdbx_seq_one_letter_code
_entity_poly.pdbx_strand_id
1 'polypeptide(L)'
;MNAHISTRLFVLGASLFSASAFAGDAISQTTKQPINLTAIGMFLLFVLMTLGITYWAASRTKTTSDFYTAGGGITGFQNGLAIAGDYMSAATLLGLTAMMYTRGVDAYIYMIAFFVGWPVILFLMAERLRNLGKFTFADITAYRLNQSKVRTMAAVSSLMVVCFYLVAQMVGAGQLIKLLFGLDYGIALVLVGALMMV
;
A
#
# COMPACT_ATOMS: atom_id res chain seq x y z
N MET A 1 -25.94 17.57 25.89
CA MET A 1 -25.99 16.48 24.90
C MET A 1 -24.64 16.18 24.20
N ASN A 2 -23.53 16.84 24.56
CA ASN A 2 -22.23 16.65 23.89
C ASN A 2 -21.24 15.72 24.63
N ALA A 3 -21.45 15.47 25.93
CA ALA A 3 -20.55 14.63 26.73
C ALA A 3 -20.67 13.13 26.43
N HIS A 4 -21.84 12.64 26.01
CA HIS A 4 -22.04 11.21 25.71
C HIS A 4 -21.41 10.78 24.38
N ILE A 5 -21.18 11.71 23.44
CA ILE A 5 -20.59 11.42 22.14
C ILE A 5 -19.07 11.26 22.25
N SER A 6 -18.40 12.10 23.05
CA SER A 6 -16.95 11.98 23.28
C SER A 6 -16.58 10.70 24.03
N THR A 7 -17.37 10.30 25.02
CA THR A 7 -17.14 9.06 25.78
C THR A 7 -17.33 7.82 24.91
N ARG A 8 -18.29 7.81 23.98
CA ARG A 8 -18.48 6.69 23.05
C ARG A 8 -17.36 6.59 22.01
N LEU A 9 -16.83 7.71 21.53
CA LEU A 9 -15.65 7.72 20.63
C LEU A 9 -14.40 7.19 21.34
N PHE A 10 -14.21 7.57 22.61
CA PHE A 10 -13.06 7.12 23.40
C PHE A 10 -13.13 5.62 23.72
N VAL A 11 -14.32 5.09 24.03
CA VAL A 11 -14.53 3.66 24.25
C VAL A 11 -14.38 2.85 22.96
N LEU A 12 -14.81 3.37 21.80
CA LEU A 12 -14.52 2.73 20.51
C LEU A 12 -13.01 2.70 20.20
N GLY A 13 -12.30 3.82 20.44
CA GLY A 13 -10.85 3.88 20.28
C GLY A 13 -10.09 2.91 21.19
N ALA A 14 -10.52 2.78 22.45
CA ALA A 14 -9.93 1.84 23.41
C ALA A 14 -10.22 0.36 23.06
N SER A 15 -11.39 0.06 22.51
CA SER A 15 -11.72 -1.29 22.05
C SER A 15 -10.91 -1.72 20.81
N LEU A 16 -10.60 -0.78 19.90
CA LEU A 16 -9.71 -1.01 18.76
C LEU A 16 -8.24 -1.23 19.20
N PHE A 17 -7.80 -0.56 20.26
CA PHE A 17 -6.46 -0.75 20.85
C PHE A 17 -6.30 -2.09 21.59
N SER A 18 -7.41 -2.66 22.07
CA SER A 18 -7.40 -3.95 22.77
C SER A 18 -7.47 -5.13 21.78
N ALA A 19 -8.12 -4.95 20.63
CA ALA A 19 -8.19 -5.96 19.58
C ALA A 19 -6.85 -6.14 18.82
N SER A 20 -6.01 -5.11 18.75
CA SER A 20 -4.67 -5.19 18.14
C SER A 20 -3.65 -5.97 18.99
N ALA A 21 -3.94 -6.21 20.28
CA ALA A 21 -3.06 -6.95 21.18
C ALA A 21 -3.08 -8.48 20.96
N PHE A 22 -4.15 -9.03 20.37
CA PHE A 22 -4.35 -10.48 20.25
C PHE A 22 -4.05 -11.06 18.85
N ALA A 23 -3.66 -10.25 17.88
CA ALA A 23 -3.38 -10.73 16.51
C ALA A 23 -1.91 -11.11 16.27
N GLY A 24 -1.00 -10.82 17.22
CA GLY A 24 0.44 -11.03 17.06
C GLY A 24 0.91 -12.49 17.23
N ASP A 25 0.20 -13.29 18.01
CA ASP A 25 0.68 -14.63 18.40
C ASP A 25 0.61 -15.65 17.26
N ALA A 26 -0.37 -15.52 16.35
CA ALA A 26 -0.52 -16.45 15.22
C ALA A 26 0.60 -16.32 14.16
N ILE A 27 1.33 -15.19 14.14
CA ILE A 27 2.35 -14.89 13.10
C ILE A 27 3.78 -15.06 13.64
N SER A 28 3.93 -15.53 14.89
CA SER A 28 5.23 -15.59 15.58
C SER A 28 6.02 -16.90 15.34
N GLN A 29 5.41 -17.94 14.75
CA GLN A 29 6.02 -19.28 14.55
C GLN A 29 7.07 -19.37 13.40
N THR A 30 7.72 -18.27 13.04
CA THR A 30 8.85 -18.31 12.10
C THR A 30 10.15 -18.64 12.84
N THR A 31 10.71 -19.84 12.61
CA THR A 31 12.01 -20.27 13.14
C THR A 31 13.11 -19.28 12.72
N LYS A 32 13.87 -18.75 13.68
CA LYS A 32 15.02 -17.87 13.40
C LYS A 32 16.01 -18.60 12.50
N GLN A 33 16.18 -18.08 11.29
CA GLN A 33 17.18 -18.57 10.34
C GLN A 33 18.55 -17.95 10.68
N PRO A 34 19.67 -18.65 10.36
CA PRO A 34 21.00 -18.05 10.46
C PRO A 34 21.12 -16.85 9.52
N ILE A 35 21.87 -15.84 9.95
CA ILE A 35 22.01 -14.57 9.23
C ILE A 35 22.71 -14.82 7.89
N ASN A 36 22.06 -14.43 6.79
CA ASN A 36 22.64 -14.47 5.46
C ASN A 36 23.15 -13.07 5.06
N LEU A 37 24.45 -12.86 5.21
CA LEU A 37 25.14 -11.61 4.90
C LEU A 37 24.95 -11.17 3.44
N THR A 38 24.91 -12.12 2.50
CA THR A 38 24.68 -11.82 1.08
C THR A 38 23.28 -11.26 0.84
N ALA A 39 22.26 -11.87 1.46
CA ALA A 39 20.87 -11.40 1.35
C ALA A 39 20.70 -10.00 1.97
N ILE A 40 21.32 -9.76 3.13
CA ILE A 40 21.31 -8.44 3.77
C ILE A 40 22.01 -7.40 2.89
N GLY A 41 23.16 -7.73 2.32
CA GLY A 41 23.90 -6.84 1.42
C GLY A 41 23.07 -6.43 0.20
N MET A 42 22.39 -7.39 -0.45
CA MET A 42 21.50 -7.11 -1.57
C MET A 42 20.31 -6.25 -1.16
N PHE A 43 19.70 -6.53 -0.01
CA PHE A 43 18.58 -5.73 0.52
C PHE A 43 18.99 -4.27 0.77
N LEU A 44 20.10 -4.04 1.48
CA LEU A 44 20.58 -2.69 1.76
C LEU A 44 20.96 -1.94 0.49
N LEU A 45 21.62 -2.61 -0.47
CA LEU A 45 21.93 -2.02 -1.77
C LEU A 45 20.64 -1.57 -2.48
N PHE A 46 19.62 -2.42 -2.52
CA PHE A 46 18.35 -2.10 -3.15
C PHE A 46 17.65 -0.91 -2.47
N VAL A 47 17.56 -0.91 -1.13
CA VAL A 47 16.95 0.17 -0.35
C VAL A 47 17.69 1.51 -0.55
N LEU A 48 19.02 1.50 -0.53
CA LEU A 48 19.80 2.72 -0.73
C LEU A 48 19.66 3.26 -2.16
N MET A 49 19.63 2.37 -3.16
CA MET A 49 19.40 2.78 -4.54
C MET A 49 17.99 3.38 -4.73
N THR A 50 16.95 2.74 -4.19
CA THR A 50 15.57 3.26 -4.33
C THR A 50 15.41 4.59 -3.61
N LEU A 51 15.90 4.73 -2.37
CA LEU A 51 15.87 6.00 -1.64
C LEU A 51 16.67 7.09 -2.36
N GLY A 52 17.85 6.76 -2.91
CA GLY A 52 18.66 7.69 -3.69
C GLY A 52 17.93 8.21 -4.94
N ILE A 53 17.26 7.32 -5.68
CA ILE A 53 16.44 7.68 -6.85
C ILE A 53 15.24 8.53 -6.42
N THR A 54 14.54 8.15 -5.36
CA THR A 54 13.38 8.90 -4.84
C THR A 54 13.77 10.30 -4.38
N TYR A 55 14.87 10.45 -3.64
CA TYR A 55 15.36 11.76 -3.19
C TYR A 55 15.75 12.64 -4.38
N TRP A 56 16.48 12.08 -5.35
CA TRP A 56 16.83 12.78 -6.59
C TRP A 56 15.58 13.22 -7.38
N ALA A 57 14.59 12.34 -7.51
CA ALA A 57 13.33 12.65 -8.20
C ALA A 57 12.53 13.72 -7.45
N ALA A 58 12.39 13.60 -6.13
CA ALA A 58 11.68 14.55 -5.28
C ALA A 58 12.29 15.96 -5.35
N SER A 59 13.62 16.06 -5.44
CA SER A 59 14.32 17.35 -5.58
C SER A 59 14.01 18.10 -6.89
N ARG A 60 13.46 17.41 -7.91
CA ARG A 60 13.11 17.98 -9.22
C ARG A 60 11.65 18.40 -9.34
N THR A 61 10.78 18.01 -8.41
CA THR A 61 9.35 18.34 -8.44
C THR A 61 9.11 19.73 -7.86
N LYS A 62 8.63 20.68 -8.69
CA LYS A 62 8.43 22.08 -8.27
C LYS A 62 6.99 22.56 -8.37
N THR A 63 6.20 21.97 -9.25
CA THR A 63 4.79 22.35 -9.47
C THR A 63 3.84 21.19 -9.22
N THR A 64 2.55 21.50 -9.05
CA THR A 64 1.47 20.51 -8.91
C THR A 64 1.38 19.58 -10.13
N SER A 65 1.63 20.11 -11.34
CA SER A 65 1.66 19.31 -12.57
C SER A 65 2.88 18.37 -12.60
N ASP A 66 4.04 18.83 -12.10
CA ASP A 66 5.21 17.95 -11.96
C ASP A 66 4.96 16.83 -10.95
N PHE A 67 4.20 17.10 -9.89
CA PHE A 67 3.87 16.12 -8.86
C PHE A 67 2.85 15.07 -9.35
N TYR A 68 1.78 15.50 -10.02
CA TYR A 68 0.70 14.58 -10.40
C TYR A 68 0.85 13.95 -11.79
N THR A 69 1.53 14.60 -12.74
CA THR A 69 1.65 14.11 -14.12
C THR A 69 3.08 14.12 -14.65
N ALA A 70 4.07 14.45 -13.81
CA ALA A 70 5.46 14.65 -14.22
C ALA A 70 5.58 15.58 -15.44
N GLY A 71 4.72 16.62 -15.50
CA GLY A 71 4.69 17.57 -16.61
C GLY A 71 4.22 16.98 -17.95
N GLY A 72 3.67 15.77 -17.97
CA GLY A 72 3.26 15.07 -19.20
C GLY A 72 4.42 14.41 -19.97
N GLY A 73 5.63 14.38 -19.40
CA GLY A 73 6.84 13.87 -20.07
C GLY A 73 7.06 12.35 -20.00
N ILE A 74 6.17 11.59 -19.36
CA ILE A 74 6.33 10.14 -19.18
C ILE A 74 5.82 9.39 -20.43
N THR A 75 6.69 8.56 -21.01
CA THR A 75 6.31 7.71 -22.14
C THR A 75 5.32 6.60 -21.73
N GLY A 76 4.54 6.08 -22.68
CA GLY A 76 3.57 5.02 -22.39
C GLY A 76 4.18 3.77 -21.76
N PHE A 77 5.40 3.39 -22.16
CA PHE A 77 6.11 2.24 -21.58
C PHE A 77 6.55 2.52 -20.13
N GLN A 78 7.10 3.70 -19.85
CA GLN A 78 7.49 4.09 -18.49
C GLN A 78 6.28 4.14 -17.56
N ASN A 79 5.16 4.70 -18.02
CA ASN A 79 3.92 4.73 -17.25
C ASN A 79 3.36 3.31 -17.01
N GLY A 80 3.40 2.46 -18.03
CA GLY A 80 3.00 1.05 -17.90
C GLY A 80 3.85 0.29 -16.89
N LEU A 81 5.17 0.49 -16.91
CA LEU A 81 6.09 -0.13 -15.96
C LEU A 81 5.87 0.37 -14.53
N ALA A 82 5.64 1.68 -14.36
CA ALA A 82 5.34 2.27 -13.06
C ALA A 82 4.06 1.68 -12.47
N ILE A 83 2.97 1.60 -13.25
CA ILE A 83 1.71 1.03 -12.73
C ILE A 83 1.86 -0.48 -12.46
N ALA A 84 2.58 -1.23 -13.30
CA ALA A 84 2.87 -2.62 -13.03
C ALA A 84 3.62 -2.79 -11.70
N GLY A 85 4.58 -1.90 -11.40
CA GLY A 85 5.28 -1.82 -10.13
C GLY A 85 4.34 -1.58 -8.95
N ASP A 86 3.49 -0.56 -9.02
CA ASP A 86 2.52 -0.23 -7.96
C ASP A 86 1.51 -1.37 -7.71
N TYR A 87 1.23 -2.17 -8.74
CA TYR A 87 0.34 -3.34 -8.64
C TYR A 87 1.00 -4.55 -7.95
N MET A 88 2.33 -4.61 -7.92
CA MET A 88 3.11 -5.68 -7.27
C MET A 88 3.34 -5.32 -5.80
N SER A 89 2.42 -5.71 -4.91
CA SER A 89 2.52 -5.47 -3.47
C SER A 89 2.74 -6.74 -2.66
N ALA A 90 3.18 -6.59 -1.41
CA ALA A 90 3.29 -7.71 -0.47
C ALA A 90 1.95 -8.45 -0.30
N ALA A 91 0.82 -7.73 -0.39
CA ALA A 91 -0.50 -8.32 -0.30
C ALA A 91 -0.83 -9.23 -1.50
N THR A 92 -0.42 -8.86 -2.73
CA THR A 92 -0.63 -9.73 -3.90
C THR A 92 0.29 -10.94 -3.87
N LEU A 93 1.54 -10.79 -3.46
CA LEU A 93 2.46 -11.92 -3.29
C LEU A 93 1.97 -12.89 -2.20
N LEU A 94 1.79 -12.43 -0.96
CA LEU A 94 1.40 -13.28 0.17
C LEU A 94 -0.03 -13.80 0.02
N GLY A 95 -0.96 -12.96 -0.45
CA GLY A 95 -2.36 -13.32 -0.60
C GLY A 95 -2.58 -14.39 -1.68
N LEU A 96 -2.02 -14.20 -2.87
CA LEU A 96 -2.20 -15.16 -3.96
C LEU A 96 -1.43 -16.46 -3.69
N THR A 97 -0.21 -16.39 -3.14
CA THR A 97 0.54 -17.61 -2.77
C THR A 97 -0.14 -18.41 -1.66
N ALA A 98 -0.67 -17.75 -0.64
CA ALA A 98 -1.45 -18.41 0.41
C ALA A 98 -2.75 -19.02 -0.15
N MET A 99 -3.41 -18.35 -1.09
CA MET A 99 -4.61 -18.88 -1.74
C MET A 99 -4.28 -20.11 -2.60
N MET A 100 -3.16 -20.12 -3.34
CA MET A 100 -2.72 -21.30 -4.09
C MET A 100 -2.34 -22.44 -3.16
N TYR A 101 -1.66 -22.14 -2.06
CA TYR A 101 -1.27 -23.14 -1.07
C TYR A 101 -2.48 -23.83 -0.43
N THR A 102 -3.55 -23.07 -0.15
CA THR A 102 -4.75 -23.58 0.53
C THR A 102 -5.80 -24.18 -0.39
N ARG A 103 -5.96 -23.64 -1.60
CA ARG A 103 -7.02 -24.04 -2.56
C ARG A 103 -6.48 -24.73 -3.82
N GLY A 104 -5.17 -24.94 -3.91
CA GLY A 104 -4.53 -25.59 -5.04
C GLY A 104 -4.48 -24.71 -6.30
N VAL A 105 -4.24 -25.36 -7.44
CA VAL A 105 -4.02 -24.72 -8.74
C VAL A 105 -5.26 -24.01 -9.28
N ASP A 106 -6.47 -24.42 -8.85
CA ASP A 106 -7.72 -23.77 -9.27
C ASP A 106 -7.79 -22.29 -8.87
N ALA A 107 -7.06 -21.91 -7.82
CA ALA A 107 -7.00 -20.52 -7.41
C ALA A 107 -6.25 -19.62 -8.44
N TYR A 108 -5.52 -20.21 -9.40
CA TYR A 108 -4.87 -19.49 -10.49
C TYR A 108 -5.85 -18.66 -11.34
N ILE A 109 -7.11 -19.10 -11.44
CA ILE A 109 -8.18 -18.34 -12.12
C ILE A 109 -8.39 -16.97 -11.46
N TYR A 110 -8.30 -16.88 -10.13
CA TYR A 110 -8.41 -15.59 -9.44
C TYR A 110 -7.24 -14.66 -9.77
N MET A 111 -6.04 -15.20 -9.98
CA MET A 111 -4.88 -14.41 -10.42
C MET A 111 -5.14 -13.83 -11.82
N ILE A 112 -5.55 -14.67 -12.78
CA ILE A 112 -5.83 -14.22 -14.15
C ILE A 112 -6.94 -13.16 -14.16
N ALA A 113 -8.07 -13.43 -13.49
CA ALA A 113 -9.19 -12.51 -13.46
C ALA A 113 -8.79 -11.14 -12.86
N PHE A 114 -7.97 -11.14 -11.82
CA PHE A 114 -7.45 -9.95 -11.19
C PHE A 114 -6.55 -9.12 -12.11
N PHE A 115 -5.70 -9.76 -12.94
CA PHE A 115 -4.86 -9.05 -13.91
C PHE A 115 -5.63 -8.61 -15.16
N VAL A 116 -6.59 -9.40 -15.65
CA VAL A 116 -7.38 -9.08 -16.85
C VAL A 116 -8.36 -7.93 -16.60
N GLY A 117 -8.87 -7.77 -15.37
CA GLY A 117 -9.77 -6.67 -15.02
C GLY A 117 -9.12 -5.29 -15.14
N TRP A 118 -7.81 -5.18 -14.91
CA TRP A 118 -7.13 -3.88 -14.88
C TRP A 118 -7.04 -3.20 -16.27
N PRO A 119 -6.60 -3.86 -17.37
CA PRO A 119 -6.64 -3.27 -18.70
C PRO A 119 -8.05 -2.86 -19.13
N VAL A 120 -9.07 -3.64 -18.76
CA VAL A 120 -10.47 -3.34 -19.07
C VAL A 120 -10.86 -2.00 -18.45
N ILE A 121 -10.57 -1.78 -17.17
CA ILE A 121 -10.86 -0.52 -16.50
C ILE A 121 -10.02 0.62 -17.10
N LEU A 122 -8.74 0.39 -17.37
CA LEU A 122 -7.88 1.38 -18.02
C LEU A 122 -8.47 1.84 -19.36
N PHE A 123 -8.82 0.92 -20.26
CA PHE A 123 -9.33 1.29 -21.59
C PHE A 123 -10.70 1.97 -21.51
N LEU A 124 -11.57 1.55 -20.59
CA LEU A 124 -12.90 2.13 -20.46
C LEU A 124 -12.92 3.50 -19.76
N MET A 125 -11.99 3.72 -18.83
CA MET A 125 -12.04 4.85 -17.90
C MET A 125 -10.94 5.89 -18.12
N ALA A 126 -9.73 5.49 -18.55
CA ALA A 126 -8.58 6.38 -18.59
C ALA A 126 -8.81 7.63 -19.46
N GLU A 127 -9.40 7.49 -20.65
CA GLU A 127 -9.67 8.62 -21.53
C GLU A 127 -10.69 9.59 -20.94
N ARG A 128 -11.77 9.06 -20.34
CA ARG A 128 -12.82 9.88 -19.71
C ARG A 128 -12.28 10.68 -18.54
N LEU A 129 -11.44 10.07 -17.69
CA LEU A 129 -10.81 10.77 -16.57
C LEU A 129 -9.80 11.80 -17.04
N ARG A 130 -8.99 11.48 -18.06
CA ARG A 130 -8.02 12.42 -18.64
C ARG A 130 -8.70 13.67 -19.20
N ASN A 131 -9.84 13.51 -19.87
CA ASN A 131 -10.57 14.62 -20.47
C ASN A 131 -11.24 15.55 -19.44
N LEU A 132 -11.38 15.14 -18.17
CA LEU A 132 -11.90 15.99 -17.09
C LEU A 132 -10.87 16.97 -16.53
N GLY A 133 -9.57 16.76 -16.79
CA GLY A 133 -8.51 17.69 -16.40
C GLY A 133 -8.33 17.88 -14.88
N LYS A 134 -8.79 16.92 -14.06
CA LYS A 134 -8.63 16.92 -12.59
C LYS A 134 -7.63 15.83 -12.18
N PHE A 135 -6.84 16.11 -11.15
CA PHE A 135 -5.75 15.23 -10.73
C PHE A 135 -6.15 14.17 -9.69
N THR A 136 -7.20 14.43 -8.88
CA THR A 136 -7.59 13.51 -7.81
C THR A 136 -8.94 12.87 -8.08
N PHE A 137 -9.13 11.62 -7.63
CA PHE A 137 -10.41 10.90 -7.73
C PHE A 137 -11.55 11.67 -7.04
N ALA A 138 -11.26 12.30 -5.91
CA ALA A 138 -12.23 13.11 -5.16
C ALA A 138 -12.69 14.33 -5.98
N ASP A 139 -11.78 15.01 -6.68
CA ASP A 139 -12.13 16.17 -7.52
C ASP A 139 -12.91 15.74 -8.77
N ILE A 140 -12.59 14.57 -9.33
CA ILE A 140 -13.30 13.99 -10.47
C ILE A 140 -14.75 13.64 -10.10
N THR A 141 -14.94 12.94 -8.99
CA THR A 141 -16.29 12.56 -8.53
C THR A 141 -17.09 13.78 -8.07
N ALA A 142 -16.43 14.76 -7.45
CA ALA A 142 -17.08 15.99 -7.04
C ALA A 142 -17.42 16.93 -8.22
N TYR A 143 -16.86 16.73 -9.41
CA TYR A 143 -17.12 17.58 -10.59
C TYR A 143 -18.61 17.70 -10.95
N ARG A 144 -19.38 16.61 -10.79
CA ARG A 144 -20.82 16.57 -11.09
C ARG A 144 -21.71 16.42 -9.85
N LEU A 145 -21.13 16.41 -8.66
CA LEU A 145 -21.82 16.11 -7.40
C LEU A 145 -21.54 17.18 -6.35
N ASN A 146 -22.17 17.05 -5.18
CA ASN A 146 -21.96 17.99 -4.08
C ASN A 146 -20.54 17.84 -3.51
N GLN A 147 -19.71 18.88 -3.74
CA GLN A 147 -18.30 18.95 -3.39
C GLN A 147 -17.99 18.59 -1.92
N SER A 148 -18.74 19.15 -0.97
CA SER A 148 -18.46 18.95 0.46
C SER A 148 -18.72 17.51 0.92
N LYS A 149 -19.87 16.96 0.53
CA LYS A 149 -20.25 15.58 0.90
C LYS A 149 -19.36 14.55 0.22
N VAL A 150 -19.10 14.72 -1.08
CA VAL A 150 -18.29 13.74 -1.84
C VAL A 150 -16.85 13.72 -1.40
N ARG A 151 -16.21 14.88 -1.16
CA ARG A 151 -14.81 14.91 -0.68
C ARG A 151 -14.68 14.28 0.71
N THR A 152 -15.65 14.51 1.59
CA THR A 152 -15.67 13.88 2.93
C THR A 152 -15.83 12.36 2.81
N MET A 153 -16.77 11.88 2.00
CA MET A 153 -16.98 10.46 1.75
C MET A 153 -15.73 9.80 1.13
N ALA A 154 -15.11 10.45 0.15
CA ALA A 154 -13.90 9.97 -0.51
C ALA A 154 -12.71 9.92 0.45
N ALA A 155 -12.57 10.91 1.35
CA ALA A 155 -11.52 10.91 2.36
C ALA A 155 -11.72 9.77 3.37
N VAL A 156 -12.94 9.59 3.87
CA VAL A 156 -13.25 8.52 4.85
C VAL A 156 -13.07 7.13 4.23
N SER A 157 -13.58 6.90 3.00
CA SER A 157 -13.41 5.61 2.33
C SER A 157 -11.94 5.34 2.00
N SER A 158 -11.20 6.35 1.55
CA SER A 158 -9.76 6.23 1.29
C SER A 158 -8.99 5.87 2.57
N LEU A 159 -9.22 6.59 3.67
CA LEU A 159 -8.58 6.29 4.96
C LEU A 159 -8.92 4.88 5.45
N MET A 160 -10.19 4.47 5.34
CA MET A 160 -10.61 3.13 5.72
C MET A 160 -9.86 2.05 4.93
N VAL A 161 -9.82 2.17 3.60
CA VAL A 161 -9.13 1.21 2.73
C VAL A 161 -7.63 1.20 3.00
N VAL A 162 -7.00 2.38 3.11
CA VAL A 162 -5.57 2.52 3.40
C VAL A 162 -5.22 1.91 4.76
N CYS A 163 -6.01 2.11 5.80
CA CYS A 163 -5.75 1.51 7.11
C CYS A 163 -5.68 -0.02 7.04
N PHE A 164 -6.67 -0.69 6.43
CA PHE A 164 -6.63 -2.16 6.28
C PHE A 164 -5.47 -2.61 5.39
N TYR A 165 -5.19 -1.85 4.34
CA TYR A 165 -4.12 -2.17 3.40
C TYR A 165 -2.73 -2.07 4.05
N LEU A 166 -2.48 -1.02 4.82
CA LEU A 166 -1.22 -0.83 5.54
C LEU A 166 -0.98 -1.92 6.58
N VAL A 167 -2.02 -2.41 7.28
CA VAL A 167 -1.88 -3.53 8.21
C VAL A 167 -1.35 -4.77 7.50
N ALA A 168 -1.95 -5.15 6.37
CA ALA A 168 -1.50 -6.31 5.60
C ALA A 168 -0.07 -6.15 5.08
N GLN A 169 0.30 -4.94 4.62
CA GLN A 169 1.65 -4.66 4.17
C GLN A 169 2.69 -4.69 5.30
N MET A 170 2.36 -4.14 6.47
CA MET A 170 3.25 -4.16 7.63
C MET A 170 3.53 -5.57 8.11
N VAL A 171 2.52 -6.45 8.11
CA VAL A 171 2.70 -7.87 8.42
C VAL A 171 3.65 -8.51 7.41
N GLY A 172 3.45 -8.27 6.11
CA GLY A 172 4.30 -8.82 5.07
C GLY A 172 5.76 -8.37 5.19
N ALA A 173 5.98 -7.07 5.31
CA ALA A 173 7.32 -6.49 5.44
C ALA A 173 8.01 -6.91 6.76
N GLY A 174 7.28 -6.92 7.88
CA GLY A 174 7.80 -7.32 9.18
C GLY A 174 8.28 -8.78 9.21
N GLN A 175 7.54 -9.69 8.57
CA GLN A 175 7.96 -11.09 8.42
C GLN A 175 9.24 -11.24 7.59
N LEU A 176 9.37 -10.46 6.51
CA LEU A 176 10.59 -10.47 5.69
C LEU A 176 11.81 -9.97 6.47
N ILE A 177 11.68 -8.89 7.24
CA ILE A 177 12.80 -8.36 8.05
C ILE A 177 13.16 -9.30 9.21
N LYS A 178 12.16 -9.90 9.88
CA LYS A 178 12.38 -10.95 10.88
C LYS A 178 13.22 -12.08 10.31
N LEU A 179 12.87 -12.57 9.12
CA LEU A 179 13.58 -13.66 8.44
C LEU A 179 14.99 -13.25 8.01
N LEU A 180 15.15 -12.03 7.49
CA LEU A 180 16.40 -11.57 6.91
C LEU A 180 17.49 -11.31 7.97
N PHE A 181 17.11 -10.74 9.11
CA PHE A 181 18.04 -10.34 10.18
C PHE A 181 17.99 -11.24 11.41
N GLY A 182 17.09 -12.24 11.46
CA GLY A 182 16.91 -13.11 12.62
C GLY A 182 16.40 -12.38 13.88
N LEU A 183 15.77 -11.21 13.70
CA LEU A 183 15.30 -10.33 14.77
C LEU A 183 13.98 -10.83 15.35
N ASP A 184 13.59 -10.26 16.49
CA ASP A 184 12.22 -10.41 16.99
C ASP A 184 11.24 -9.67 16.08
N TYR A 185 10.01 -10.18 15.96
CA TYR A 185 8.98 -9.60 15.10
C TYR A 185 8.62 -8.16 15.50
N GLY A 186 8.57 -7.85 16.79
CA GLY A 186 8.25 -6.50 17.27
C GLY A 186 9.32 -5.49 16.86
N ILE A 187 10.59 -5.86 16.97
CA ILE A 187 11.73 -5.02 16.54
C ILE A 187 11.70 -4.85 15.01
N ALA A 188 11.44 -5.93 14.28
CA ALA A 188 11.35 -5.90 12.81
C ALA A 188 10.25 -4.95 12.32
N LEU A 189 9.06 -4.97 12.94
CA LEU A 189 7.96 -4.05 12.62
C LEU A 189 8.34 -2.59 12.84
N VAL A 190 8.94 -2.27 13.99
CA VAL A 190 9.34 -0.88 14.31
C VAL A 190 10.40 -0.39 13.34
N LEU A 191 11.38 -1.22 12.97
CA LEU A 191 12.41 -0.87 11.99
C LEU A 191 11.81 -0.60 10.60
N VAL A 192 10.90 -1.46 10.12
CA VAL A 192 10.20 -1.24 8.84
C VAL A 192 9.39 0.05 8.89
N GLY A 193 8.62 0.27 9.97
CA GLY A 193 7.81 1.47 10.12
C GLY A 193 8.66 2.74 10.14
N ALA A 194 9.80 2.72 10.84
CA ALA A 194 10.74 3.83 10.84
C ALA A 194 11.34 4.08 9.45
N LEU A 195 11.72 3.02 8.73
CA LEU A 195 12.25 3.12 7.37
C LEU A 195 11.22 3.72 6.41
N MET A 196 9.93 3.38 6.54
CA MET A 196 8.87 3.92 5.68
C MET A 196 8.49 5.38 5.97
N MET A 197 8.92 5.94 7.12
CA MET A 197 8.71 7.35 7.43
C MET A 197 9.78 8.28 6.84
N VAL A 198 10.89 7.73 6.34
CA VAL A 198 12.03 8.47 5.75
C VAL A 198 11.91 8.50 4.24
#